data_AF-A0A9X1XS22-F1
#
_entry.id   AF-A0A9X1XS22-F1
#
_cell.length_a   1.000
_cell.length_b   1.000
_cell.length_c   1.000
_cell.angle_alpha   90.00
_cell.angle_beta   90.00
_cell.angle_gamma   90.00
#
_symmetry.space_group_name_H-M   'P 1'
#
loop_
_entity.id
_entity.type
_entity.pdbx_description
1 polymer ?
#
loop_
_entity_poly.entity_id
_entity_poly.type
_entity_poly.pdbx_seq_one_letter_code
_entity_poly.pdbx_strand_id
1 'polypeptide(L)'
;MIKNIKSKFDSETKRKTKNLVNKIKAFFVLNNLTTLAKIFGTDKWGYHYYTKHYQKHFRPFKYKKIKLLEIGVRGYHIPTNGGHSLRMWKAYFCLGKIYSLDIYGKSPHEEHRIKIYQGSQVDQKFLMSICEEIGDLDIIIDNVGHINEHVIKTFEYLFRNLKMAVFM
;
A
#
# COMPACT_ATOMS: atom_id res chain seq x y z
N MET A 1 23.42 -17.51 -18.75
CA MET A 1 22.22 -16.70 -19.04
C MET A 1 20.90 -17.47 -18.91
N ILE A 2 20.77 -18.68 -19.48
CA ILE A 2 19.49 -19.44 -19.54
C ILE A 2 18.95 -19.93 -18.17
N LYS A 3 19.83 -20.34 -17.23
CA LYS A 3 19.41 -20.79 -15.88
C LYS A 3 18.75 -19.66 -15.05
N ASN A 4 19.25 -18.42 -15.17
CA ASN A 4 18.68 -17.27 -14.47
C ASN A 4 17.29 -16.90 -15.00
N ILE A 5 17.06 -17.03 -16.30
CA ILE A 5 15.75 -16.75 -16.93
C ILE A 5 14.69 -17.76 -16.46
N LYS A 6 15.03 -19.07 -16.44
CA LYS A 6 14.13 -20.12 -15.89
C LYS A 6 13.79 -19.88 -14.41
N SER A 7 14.78 -19.54 -13.59
CA SER A 7 14.56 -19.30 -12.15
C SER A 7 13.68 -18.07 -11.87
N LYS A 8 13.84 -16.99 -12.66
CA LYS A 8 13.06 -15.76 -12.52
C LYS A 8 11.62 -15.98 -12.95
N PHE A 9 11.40 -16.71 -14.04
CA PHE A 9 10.06 -17.06 -14.53
C PHE A 9 9.28 -17.94 -13.53
N ASP A 10 9.96 -18.88 -12.89
CA ASP A 10 9.38 -19.72 -11.83
C ASP A 10 8.98 -18.89 -10.60
N SER A 11 9.83 -17.95 -10.17
CA SER A 11 9.55 -17.07 -9.02
C SER A 11 8.36 -16.13 -9.24
N GLU A 12 8.22 -15.58 -10.46
CA GLU A 12 7.12 -14.70 -10.81
C GLU A 12 5.79 -15.46 -10.88
N THR A 13 5.82 -16.65 -11.48
CA THR A 13 4.67 -17.54 -11.57
C THR A 13 4.20 -17.96 -10.17
N LYS A 14 5.13 -18.40 -9.31
CA LYS A 14 4.83 -18.73 -7.90
C LYS A 14 4.20 -17.56 -7.16
N ARG A 15 4.70 -16.34 -7.34
CA ARG A 15 4.14 -15.12 -6.73
C ARG A 15 2.73 -14.84 -7.23
N LYS A 16 2.49 -14.91 -8.55
CA LYS A 16 1.15 -14.70 -9.14
C LYS A 16 0.15 -15.75 -8.63
N THR A 17 0.55 -17.02 -8.59
CA THR A 17 -0.28 -18.11 -8.05
C THR A 17 -0.60 -17.91 -6.58
N LYS A 18 0.39 -17.58 -5.75
CA LYS A 18 0.19 -17.25 -4.32
C LYS A 18 -0.79 -16.08 -4.16
N ASN A 19 -0.61 -15.02 -4.94
CA ASN A 19 -1.49 -13.84 -4.89
C ASN A 19 -2.93 -14.18 -5.29
N LEU A 20 -3.13 -15.06 -6.30
CA LEU A 20 -4.45 -15.52 -6.71
C LEU A 20 -5.14 -16.32 -5.59
N VAL A 21 -4.43 -17.28 -4.99
CA VAL A 21 -4.95 -18.07 -3.85
C VAL A 21 -5.30 -17.16 -2.68
N ASN A 22 -4.43 -16.19 -2.35
CA ASN A 22 -4.67 -15.23 -1.28
C ASN A 22 -5.88 -14.35 -1.57
N LYS A 23 -6.08 -13.92 -2.82
CA LYS A 23 -7.25 -13.15 -3.24
C LYS A 23 -8.55 -13.94 -3.04
N ILE A 24 -8.55 -15.23 -3.39
CA ILE A 24 -9.70 -16.12 -3.18
C ILE A 24 -9.99 -16.26 -1.68
N LYS A 25 -8.97 -16.53 -0.85
CA LYS A 25 -9.14 -16.61 0.61
C LYS A 25 -9.67 -15.31 1.19
N ALA A 26 -9.13 -14.17 0.75
CA ALA A 26 -9.50 -12.84 1.24
C ALA A 26 -10.98 -12.50 0.96
N PHE A 27 -11.53 -12.97 -0.17
CA PHE A 27 -12.94 -12.74 -0.54
C PHE A 27 -13.93 -13.18 0.54
N PHE A 28 -13.62 -14.24 1.29
CA PHE A 28 -14.50 -14.74 2.35
C PHE A 28 -14.37 -13.98 3.69
N VAL A 29 -13.39 -13.10 3.83
CA VAL A 29 -13.04 -12.44 5.10
C VAL A 29 -12.76 -10.95 4.97
N LEU A 30 -13.40 -10.29 3.99
CA LEU A 30 -13.21 -8.86 3.71
C LEU A 30 -13.53 -7.94 4.90
N ASN A 31 -14.27 -8.42 5.91
CA ASN A 31 -14.65 -7.67 7.12
C ASN A 31 -13.57 -7.63 8.21
N ASN A 32 -12.47 -8.37 8.08
CA ASN A 32 -11.50 -8.50 9.15
C ASN A 32 -10.07 -8.19 8.66
N LEU A 33 -9.58 -6.97 8.96
CA LEU A 33 -8.23 -6.54 8.60
C LEU A 33 -7.15 -7.41 9.23
N THR A 34 -7.35 -7.93 10.44
CA THR A 34 -6.40 -8.85 11.07
C THR A 34 -6.27 -10.14 10.26
N THR A 35 -7.38 -10.72 9.80
CA THR A 35 -7.35 -11.91 8.96
C THR A 35 -6.75 -11.61 7.59
N LEU A 36 -7.11 -10.48 6.98
CA LEU A 36 -6.51 -10.05 5.70
C LEU A 36 -5.00 -9.83 5.82
N ALA A 37 -4.52 -9.23 6.92
CA ALA A 37 -3.10 -9.04 7.18
C ALA A 37 -2.33 -10.37 7.21
N LYS A 38 -2.91 -11.39 7.87
CA LYS A 38 -2.35 -12.75 7.88
C LYS A 38 -2.34 -13.38 6.49
N ILE A 39 -3.43 -13.25 5.72
CA ILE A 39 -3.53 -13.82 4.36
C ILE A 39 -2.47 -13.21 3.44
N PHE A 40 -2.33 -11.88 3.45
CA PHE A 40 -1.39 -11.20 2.56
C PHE A 40 0.03 -11.11 3.12
N GLY A 41 0.26 -11.42 4.39
CA GLY A 41 1.59 -11.46 5.00
C GLY A 41 2.19 -10.08 5.25
N THR A 42 1.38 -9.08 5.63
CA THR A 42 1.89 -7.77 6.08
C THR A 42 2.21 -7.79 7.57
N ASP A 43 3.25 -7.04 7.94
CA ASP A 43 3.69 -6.74 9.30
C ASP A 43 2.66 -5.99 10.16
N LYS A 44 1.60 -5.42 9.57
CA LYS A 44 0.52 -4.73 10.30
C LYS A 44 -0.23 -5.63 11.31
N TRP A 45 -0.08 -6.96 11.19
CA TRP A 45 -0.45 -7.92 12.22
C TRP A 45 0.63 -8.99 12.42
N GLY A 46 0.91 -9.35 13.68
CA GLY A 46 1.86 -10.39 14.06
C GLY A 46 3.15 -9.79 14.59
N TYR A 47 3.86 -9.01 13.75
CA TYR A 47 4.99 -8.19 14.20
C TYR A 47 4.51 -6.91 14.91
N HIS A 48 3.46 -6.29 14.36
CA HIS A 48 2.71 -5.21 15.00
C HIS A 48 1.25 -5.61 15.24
N TYR A 49 0.48 -4.75 15.91
CA TYR A 49 -0.94 -4.99 16.22
C TYR A 49 -1.88 -3.87 15.71
N TYR A 50 -1.49 -3.19 14.63
CA TYR A 50 -2.16 -1.99 14.11
C TYR A 50 -3.53 -2.26 13.47
N THR A 51 -3.78 -3.48 12.97
CA THR A 51 -5.02 -3.79 12.22
C THR A 51 -6.31 -3.47 12.96
N LYS A 52 -6.36 -3.60 14.29
CA LYS A 52 -7.55 -3.25 15.09
C LYS A 52 -7.84 -1.74 15.04
N HIS A 53 -6.79 -0.91 15.12
CA HIS A 53 -6.89 0.53 15.04
C HIS A 53 -7.32 0.97 13.64
N TYR A 54 -6.63 0.49 12.61
CA TYR A 54 -7.03 0.75 11.22
C TYR A 54 -8.47 0.34 10.96
N GLN A 55 -8.92 -0.83 11.43
CA GLN A 55 -10.28 -1.29 11.19
C GLN A 55 -11.31 -0.35 11.81
N LYS A 56 -11.07 0.12 13.05
CA LYS A 56 -11.95 1.07 13.73
C LYS A 56 -12.09 2.37 12.94
N HIS A 57 -10.98 2.97 12.51
CA HIS A 57 -10.98 4.27 11.82
C HIS A 57 -11.42 4.16 10.36
N PHE A 58 -11.15 3.05 9.69
CA PHE A 58 -11.45 2.88 8.27
C PHE A 58 -12.80 2.24 7.97
N ARG A 59 -13.50 1.70 8.99
CA ARG A 59 -14.84 1.11 8.83
C ARG A 59 -15.82 2.03 8.07
N PRO A 60 -15.90 3.36 8.31
CA PRO A 60 -16.82 4.24 7.58
C PRO A 60 -16.53 4.38 6.07
N PHE A 61 -15.32 4.05 5.65
CA PHE A 61 -14.86 4.20 4.26
C PHE A 61 -14.96 2.92 3.44
N LYS A 62 -15.18 1.79 4.11
CA LYS A 62 -15.02 0.44 3.54
C LYS A 62 -15.71 0.24 2.19
N TYR A 63 -16.97 0.65 2.09
CA TYR A 63 -17.81 0.46 0.91
C TYR A 63 -17.91 1.73 0.04
N LYS A 64 -17.02 2.70 0.24
CA LYS A 64 -16.95 3.93 -0.55
C LYS A 64 -15.89 3.79 -1.64
N LYS A 65 -16.02 4.57 -2.71
CA LYS A 65 -15.03 4.70 -3.79
C LYS A 65 -13.87 5.60 -3.35
N ILE A 66 -13.14 5.17 -2.32
CA ILE A 66 -12.05 5.99 -1.77
C ILE A 66 -10.80 6.00 -2.65
N LYS A 67 -9.96 7.01 -2.44
CA LYS A 67 -8.56 7.03 -2.85
C LYS A 67 -7.67 7.01 -1.61
N LEU A 68 -6.85 5.97 -1.50
CA LEU A 68 -5.89 5.79 -0.41
C LEU A 68 -4.47 5.94 -0.94
N LEU A 69 -3.62 6.73 -0.27
CA LEU A 69 -2.18 6.80 -0.52
C LEU A 69 -1.42 6.15 0.65
N GLU A 70 -0.62 5.12 0.38
CA GLU A 70 0.35 4.56 1.34
C GLU A 70 1.77 4.93 0.94
N ILE A 71 2.52 5.57 1.83
CA ILE A 71 3.93 5.88 1.63
C ILE A 71 4.74 4.72 2.21
N GLY A 72 5.51 4.03 1.36
CA GLY A 72 6.30 2.85 1.69
C GLY A 72 5.61 1.52 1.31
N VAL A 73 6.12 0.87 0.26
CA VAL A 73 5.67 -0.45 -0.23
C VAL A 73 6.33 -1.60 0.53
N ARG A 74 7.43 -1.32 1.25
CA ARG A 74 8.31 -2.28 1.96
C ARG A 74 9.13 -3.14 0.98
N GLY A 75 9.97 -4.03 1.53
CA GLY A 75 10.85 -4.91 0.75
C GLY A 75 12.09 -4.21 0.18
N TYR A 76 12.41 -3.00 0.65
CA TYR A 76 13.63 -2.24 0.36
C TYR A 76 13.93 -2.15 -1.15
N HIS A 77 15.19 -2.22 -1.57
CA HIS A 77 15.62 -2.09 -2.96
C HIS A 77 15.20 -3.26 -3.88
N ILE A 78 14.63 -4.34 -3.35
CA ILE A 78 14.26 -5.53 -4.14
C ILE A 78 12.89 -5.28 -4.81
N PRO A 79 12.81 -5.17 -6.16
CA PRO A 79 11.58 -4.73 -6.84
C PRO A 79 10.39 -5.69 -6.69
N THR A 80 10.66 -6.96 -6.40
CA THR A 80 9.65 -8.03 -6.30
C THR A 80 9.24 -8.36 -4.87
N ASN A 81 9.82 -7.69 -3.87
CA ASN A 81 9.51 -7.88 -2.46
C ASN A 81 8.66 -6.72 -1.93
N GLY A 82 7.65 -7.02 -1.10
CA GLY A 82 6.74 -6.03 -0.52
C GLY A 82 5.33 -6.02 -1.14
N GLY A 83 4.62 -4.90 -0.99
CA GLY A 83 3.26 -4.70 -1.49
C GLY A 83 2.19 -5.58 -0.81
N HIS A 84 2.50 -6.16 0.35
CA HIS A 84 1.55 -6.98 1.11
C HIS A 84 0.41 -6.13 1.69
N SER A 85 0.72 -4.96 2.25
CA SER A 85 -0.28 -4.00 2.76
C SER A 85 -1.19 -3.46 1.64
N LEU A 86 -0.63 -3.13 0.46
CA LEU A 86 -1.41 -2.66 -0.69
C LEU A 86 -2.52 -3.65 -1.09
N ARG A 87 -2.22 -4.95 -1.09
CA ARG A 87 -3.22 -6.00 -1.40
C ARG A 87 -4.25 -6.16 -0.28
N MET A 88 -3.81 -6.01 0.98
CA MET A 88 -4.71 -5.96 2.13
C MET A 88 -5.71 -4.80 2.00
N TRP A 89 -5.24 -3.60 1.67
CA TRP A 89 -6.10 -2.43 1.46
C TRP A 89 -7.03 -2.60 0.27
N LYS A 90 -6.52 -3.07 -0.87
CA LYS A 90 -7.33 -3.37 -2.05
C LYS A 90 -8.46 -4.37 -1.75
N ALA A 91 -8.21 -5.36 -0.89
CA ALA A 91 -9.23 -6.31 -0.45
C ALA A 91 -10.23 -5.65 0.50
N TYR A 92 -9.76 -4.93 1.53
CA TYR A 92 -10.64 -4.30 2.52
C TYR A 92 -11.55 -3.22 1.91
N PHE A 93 -10.99 -2.35 1.06
CA PHE A 93 -11.71 -1.32 0.30
C PHE A 93 -12.06 -1.85 -1.09
N CYS A 94 -13.16 -2.59 -1.18
CA CYS A 94 -13.52 -3.31 -2.40
C CYS A 94 -13.75 -2.40 -3.62
N LEU A 95 -14.19 -1.15 -3.38
CA LEU A 95 -14.40 -0.12 -4.41
C LEU A 95 -13.29 0.94 -4.46
N GLY A 96 -12.31 0.87 -3.58
CA GLY A 96 -11.26 1.88 -3.44
C GLY A 96 -10.15 1.75 -4.48
N LYS A 97 -9.49 2.87 -4.78
CA LYS A 97 -8.22 2.91 -5.51
C LYS A 97 -7.08 3.10 -4.52
N ILE A 98 -6.04 2.29 -4.66
CA ILE A 98 -4.86 2.28 -3.82
C ILE A 98 -3.71 2.88 -4.63
N TYR A 99 -3.11 3.91 -4.06
CA TYR A 99 -1.92 4.57 -4.57
C TYR A 99 -0.80 4.34 -3.56
N SER A 100 0.43 4.26 -4.04
CA SER A 100 1.59 4.15 -3.16
C SER A 100 2.78 4.91 -3.69
N LEU A 101 3.62 5.38 -2.78
CA LEU A 101 4.88 6.05 -3.07
C LEU A 101 6.02 5.26 -2.41
N ASP A 102 7.05 4.92 -3.16
CA ASP A 102 8.28 4.30 -2.61
C ASP A 102 9.51 4.90 -3.29
N ILE A 103 10.61 5.00 -2.56
CA ILE A 103 11.89 5.48 -3.12
C ILE A 103 12.46 4.50 -4.15
N TYR A 104 12.13 3.22 -4.02
CA TYR A 104 12.55 2.16 -4.93
C TYR A 104 11.47 1.81 -5.96
N GLY A 105 11.89 1.35 -7.14
CA GLY A 105 10.97 0.87 -8.17
C GLY A 105 10.24 -0.41 -7.74
N LYS A 106 8.91 -0.34 -7.66
CA LYS A 106 8.03 -1.42 -7.18
C LYS A 106 6.92 -1.80 -8.16
N SER A 107 7.07 -1.46 -9.44
CA SER A 107 6.11 -1.76 -10.50
C SER A 107 5.65 -3.23 -10.59
N PRO A 108 6.44 -4.27 -10.20
CA PRO A 108 5.93 -5.65 -10.17
C PRO A 108 4.75 -5.88 -9.21
N HIS A 109 4.47 -4.95 -8.31
CA HIS A 109 3.36 -4.98 -7.36
C HIS A 109 2.12 -4.22 -7.83
N GLU A 110 2.18 -3.53 -8.98
CA GLU A 110 1.02 -2.89 -9.57
C GLU A 110 -0.01 -3.92 -10.05
N GLU A 111 -1.28 -3.58 -9.87
CA GLU A 111 -2.41 -4.43 -10.23
C GLU A 111 -3.62 -3.54 -10.52
N HIS A 112 -4.73 -4.11 -11.00
CA HIS A 112 -5.99 -3.38 -11.04
C HIS A 112 -6.33 -2.78 -9.67
N ARG A 113 -6.58 -1.45 -9.62
CA ARG A 113 -6.77 -0.60 -8.43
C ARG A 113 -5.54 -0.37 -7.54
N ILE A 114 -4.33 -0.77 -7.95
CA ILE A 114 -3.08 -0.44 -7.26
C ILE A 114 -2.14 0.24 -8.27
N LYS A 115 -1.81 1.52 -8.03
CA LYS A 115 -0.80 2.28 -8.78
C LYS A 115 0.35 2.66 -7.85
N ILE A 116 1.59 2.58 -8.33
CA ILE A 116 2.77 2.88 -7.53
C ILE A 116 3.63 3.93 -8.21
N TYR A 117 3.95 5.00 -7.48
CA TYR A 117 4.88 6.03 -7.88
C TYR A 117 6.26 5.75 -7.28
N GLN A 118 7.30 5.92 -8.08
CA GLN A 118 8.68 5.83 -7.62
C GLN A 118 9.25 7.23 -7.40
N GLY A 119 9.66 7.53 -6.18
CA GLY A 119 10.34 8.79 -5.84
C GLY A 119 10.41 9.04 -4.33
N SER A 120 10.93 10.20 -3.95
CA SER A 120 11.16 10.55 -2.56
C SER A 120 9.92 11.21 -1.92
N GLN A 121 9.56 10.80 -0.70
CA GLN A 121 8.48 11.43 0.06
C GLN A 121 8.81 12.84 0.56
N VAL A 122 10.09 13.21 0.57
CA VAL A 122 10.55 14.55 0.99
C VAL A 122 10.77 15.48 -0.21
N ASP A 123 10.60 14.98 -1.44
CA ASP A 123 10.50 15.83 -2.62
C ASP A 123 9.08 16.40 -2.70
N GLN A 124 8.90 17.62 -2.20
CA GLN A 124 7.61 18.29 -2.15
C GLN A 124 7.00 18.51 -3.54
N LYS A 125 7.82 18.82 -4.55
CA LYS A 125 7.32 19.05 -5.92
C LYS A 125 6.78 17.76 -6.52
N PHE A 126 7.48 16.66 -6.30
CA PHE A 126 7.03 15.35 -6.74
C PHE A 126 5.78 14.87 -5.98
N LEU A 127 5.74 15.08 -4.66
CA LEU A 127 4.57 14.73 -3.87
C LEU A 127 3.33 15.56 -4.29
N MET A 128 3.53 16.82 -4.69
CA MET A 128 2.49 17.67 -5.26
C MET A 128 1.95 17.12 -6.56
N SER A 129 2.83 16.78 -7.51
CA SER A 129 2.39 16.30 -8.82
C SER A 129 1.62 14.99 -8.71
N ILE A 130 1.98 14.12 -7.75
CA ILE A 130 1.20 12.92 -7.43
C ILE A 130 -0.17 13.29 -6.88
N CYS A 131 -0.25 14.22 -5.92
CA CYS A 131 -1.53 14.62 -5.34
C CYS A 131 -2.45 15.29 -6.38
N GLU A 132 -1.90 16.11 -7.28
CA GLU A 132 -2.62 16.71 -8.41
C GLU A 132 -3.14 15.65 -9.39
N GLU A 133 -2.32 14.65 -9.71
CA GLU A 133 -2.71 13.55 -10.61
C GLU A 133 -3.81 12.67 -9.98
N ILE A 134 -3.71 12.38 -8.69
CA ILE A 134 -4.69 11.56 -7.96
C ILE A 134 -5.99 12.34 -7.73
N GLY A 135 -5.88 13.64 -7.46
CA GLY A 135 -6.94 14.50 -6.92
C GLY A 135 -7.21 14.21 -5.43
N ASP A 136 -8.42 14.51 -4.98
CA ASP A 136 -8.78 14.39 -3.55
C ASP A 136 -8.53 12.97 -3.00
N LEU A 137 -7.73 12.92 -1.92
CA LEU A 137 -7.40 11.72 -1.14
C LEU A 137 -8.31 11.63 0.09
N ASP A 138 -8.81 10.43 0.39
CA ASP A 138 -9.60 10.15 1.59
C ASP A 138 -8.75 9.67 2.77
N ILE A 139 -7.68 8.91 2.47
CA ILE A 139 -6.83 8.26 3.46
C ILE A 139 -5.37 8.37 3.03
N ILE A 140 -4.51 8.79 3.97
CA ILE A 140 -3.06 8.74 3.84
C ILE A 140 -2.51 7.87 4.96
N ILE A 141 -1.58 7.00 4.60
CA ILE A 141 -0.83 6.18 5.55
C ILE A 141 0.65 6.44 5.34
N ASP A 142 1.35 6.96 6.35
CA ASP A 142 2.81 7.03 6.36
C ASP A 142 3.37 5.75 7.01
N ASN A 143 3.84 4.83 6.18
CA ASN A 143 4.38 3.54 6.60
C ASN A 143 5.90 3.51 6.43
N VAL A 144 6.59 4.66 6.49
CA VAL A 144 8.05 4.75 6.37
C VAL A 144 8.71 4.81 7.76
N GLY A 145 9.86 4.15 7.87
CA GLY A 145 10.57 3.97 9.13
C GLY A 145 11.40 5.19 9.55
N HIS A 146 11.15 5.65 10.77
CA HIS A 146 12.12 6.15 11.77
C HIS A 146 12.90 7.45 11.53
N ILE A 147 12.75 8.16 10.41
CA ILE A 147 13.27 9.54 10.30
C ILE A 147 12.15 10.51 10.65
N ASN A 148 12.13 10.94 11.92
CA ASN A 148 11.10 11.85 12.46
C ASN A 148 10.93 13.11 11.59
N GLU A 149 12.04 13.66 11.08
CA GLU A 149 12.01 14.83 10.20
C GLU A 149 11.21 14.57 8.91
N HIS A 150 11.35 13.38 8.31
CA HIS A 150 10.63 13.03 7.09
C HIS A 150 9.13 12.88 7.37
N VAL A 151 8.77 12.25 8.49
CA VAL A 151 7.36 12.10 8.90
C VAL A 151 6.71 13.46 9.14
N ILE A 152 7.39 14.37 9.85
CA ILE A 152 6.90 15.73 10.11
C ILE A 152 6.73 16.50 8.79
N LYS A 153 7.75 16.50 7.93
CA LYS A 153 7.69 17.19 6.63
C LYS A 153 6.56 16.67 5.75
N THR A 154 6.38 15.35 5.69
CA THR A 154 5.32 14.73 4.91
C THR A 154 3.94 15.05 5.50
N PHE A 155 3.78 15.01 6.83
CA PHE A 155 2.54 15.38 7.50
C PHE A 155 2.18 16.85 7.28
N GLU A 156 3.09 17.78 7.58
CA GLU A 156 2.84 19.22 7.43
C GLU A 156 2.45 19.57 5.99
N TYR A 157 3.10 18.93 5.03
CA TYR A 157 2.82 19.16 3.62
C TYR A 157 1.45 18.60 3.21
N LEU A 158 1.18 17.33 3.49
CA LEU A 158 -0.07 16.69 3.06
C LEU A 158 -1.27 17.24 3.81
N PHE A 159 -1.14 17.54 5.10
CA PHE A 159 -2.23 18.07 5.91
C PHE A 159 -2.68 19.46 5.46
N ARG A 160 -1.76 20.33 5.03
CA ARG A 160 -2.11 21.69 4.57
C ARG A 160 -2.80 21.71 3.21
N ASN A 161 -2.48 20.75 2.34
CA ASN A 161 -2.90 20.76 0.94
C ASN A 161 -4.10 19.86 0.64
N LEU A 162 -4.58 19.09 1.62
CA LEU A 162 -5.67 18.13 1.42
C LEU A 162 -6.92 18.53 2.20
N LYS A 163 -8.07 18.48 1.53
CA LYS A 163 -9.32 19.03 2.07
C LYS A 163 -9.90 18.23 3.23
N MET A 164 -9.81 16.89 3.23
CA MET A 164 -10.32 16.03 4.32
C MET A 164 -9.74 14.60 4.20
N ALA A 165 -8.47 14.41 4.54
CA ALA A 165 -7.86 13.07 4.59
C ALA A 165 -7.68 12.58 6.03
N VAL A 166 -7.97 11.31 6.28
CA VAL A 166 -7.51 10.65 7.52
C VAL A 166 -6.02 10.34 7.35
N PHE A 167 -5.17 10.93 8.19
CA PHE A 167 -3.74 10.66 8.23
C PHE A 167 -3.43 9.69 9.37
N MET A 168 -2.77 8.56 9.07
CA MET A 168 -2.39 7.52 10.05
C MET A 168 -0.98 6.99 9.84
#